data_AF-A0A949FKC5-F1
#
_entry.id   AF-A0A949FKC5-F1
#
_cell.length_a   1.000
_cell.length_b   1.000
_cell.length_c   1.000
_cell.angle_alpha   90.00
_cell.angle_beta   90.00
_cell.angle_gamma   90.00
#
_symmetry.space_group_name_H-M   'P 1'
#
loop_
_entity.id
_entity.type
_entity.pdbx_description
1 polymer ?
#
loop_
_entity_poly.entity_id
_entity_poly.type
_entity_poly.pdbx_seq_one_letter_code
_entity_poly.pdbx_strand_id
1 'polypeptide(L)'
;MENYFFYIILDKMNNWKKVKINDIVEIVDGDRGKSYPKNNEFFDNEYCLFLNTKNVSGEIFCFDNKMFITKEKNEVLRKGKLKRGDYVLTTRGTIGNFAFYSDSIPFKNIRINSGMVILRTKNNIDRKYFGCYLSSQFFKNEILQHVSGSAQPQLPIRDLKICDIILPPLKIQQKIARVLGAYDSLIEINNRRIKILEEMAQLIYKEWFVKFKFPSYEKVKIKNGVPEGWEEENIFNICVVRYGKSLPQKKFIENGKYDVYGAAKIIGKYNEYNRENATVITGCRGTVGIINISKPRSFITNNVNP
;
A
#
# COMPACT_ATOMS: atom_id res chain seq x y z
N MET A 1 -15.92 20.83 -0.22
CA MET A 1 -14.95 21.46 0.70
C MET A 1 -13.49 21.15 0.34
N GLU A 2 -13.17 19.98 -0.26
CA GLU A 2 -11.80 19.62 -0.68
C GLU A 2 -11.16 20.59 -1.70
N ASN A 3 -11.95 21.24 -2.56
CA ASN A 3 -11.42 22.14 -3.58
C ASN A 3 -10.79 23.43 -3.00
N TYR A 4 -11.40 24.07 -2.00
CA TYR A 4 -10.97 25.42 -1.60
C TYR A 4 -9.60 25.44 -0.88
N PHE A 5 -9.32 24.41 -0.06
CA PHE A 5 -8.04 24.29 0.65
C PHE A 5 -6.90 23.90 -0.31
N PHE A 6 -7.18 23.04 -1.29
CA PHE A 6 -6.22 22.66 -2.33
C PHE A 6 -5.88 23.85 -3.24
N TYR A 7 -6.89 24.63 -3.65
CA TYR A 7 -6.68 25.85 -4.43
C TYR A 7 -5.85 26.91 -3.67
N ILE A 8 -6.09 27.12 -2.37
CA ILE A 8 -5.29 28.06 -1.56
C ILE A 8 -3.83 27.58 -1.42
N ILE A 9 -3.60 26.27 -1.31
CA ILE A 9 -2.25 25.71 -1.27
C ILE A 9 -1.57 25.85 -2.64
N LEU A 10 -2.26 25.54 -3.73
CA LEU A 10 -1.74 25.69 -5.10
C LEU A 10 -1.39 27.15 -5.43
N ASP A 11 -2.27 28.09 -5.06
CA ASP A 11 -2.06 29.52 -5.27
C ASP A 11 -0.86 30.04 -4.45
N LYS A 12 -0.70 29.57 -3.21
CA LYS A 12 0.49 29.87 -2.39
C LYS A 12 1.75 29.15 -2.87
N MET A 13 1.64 27.97 -3.46
CA MET A 13 2.76 27.20 -4.01
C MET A 13 3.42 27.93 -5.18
N ASN A 14 2.65 28.66 -5.99
CA ASN A 14 3.21 29.51 -7.06
C ASN A 14 4.14 30.61 -6.51
N ASN A 15 3.93 31.03 -5.27
CA ASN A 15 4.73 32.05 -4.58
C ASN A 15 5.89 31.48 -3.74
N TRP A 16 6.01 30.15 -3.65
CA TRP A 16 7.11 29.53 -2.92
C TRP A 16 8.35 29.36 -3.80
N LYS A 17 9.51 29.56 -3.19
CA LYS A 17 10.79 29.48 -3.89
C LYS A 17 10.99 28.07 -4.45
N LYS A 18 11.25 27.97 -5.75
CA LYS A 18 11.80 26.77 -6.38
C LYS A 18 13.31 26.75 -6.14
N VAL A 19 13.82 25.63 -5.65
CA VAL A 19 15.24 25.40 -5.39
C VAL A 19 15.67 24.08 -6.00
N LYS A 20 16.96 23.91 -6.28
CA LYS A 20 17.44 22.61 -6.76
C LYS A 20 17.50 21.62 -5.60
N ILE A 21 17.14 20.36 -5.84
CA ILE A 21 17.20 19.34 -4.78
C ILE A 21 18.60 19.24 -4.16
N ASN A 22 19.66 19.39 -4.96
CA ASN A 22 21.05 19.37 -4.49
C ASN A 22 21.38 20.51 -3.50
N ASP A 23 20.59 21.59 -3.50
CA ASP A 23 20.75 22.69 -2.55
C ASP A 23 20.24 22.30 -1.17
N ILE A 24 19.25 21.42 -1.08
CA ILE A 24 18.56 21.07 0.16
C ILE A 24 18.89 19.68 0.71
N VAL A 25 19.48 18.78 -0.10
CA VAL A 25 19.94 17.47 0.35
C VAL A 25 21.38 17.19 -0.09
N GLU A 26 22.10 16.42 0.70
CA GLU A 26 23.30 15.71 0.26
C GLU A 26 22.87 14.42 -0.47
N ILE A 27 23.26 14.28 -1.73
CA ILE A 27 22.97 13.08 -2.53
C ILE A 27 24.17 12.14 -2.48
N VAL A 28 24.01 10.97 -1.85
CA VAL A 28 25.05 9.95 -1.75
C VAL A 28 24.70 8.77 -2.65
N ASP A 29 25.57 8.47 -3.60
CA ASP A 29 25.42 7.33 -4.51
C ASP A 29 25.74 6.00 -3.84
N GLY A 30 25.25 4.90 -4.40
CA GLY A 30 25.75 3.56 -4.10
C GLY A 30 27.18 3.37 -4.61
N ASP A 31 27.90 2.42 -4.02
CA ASP A 31 29.26 2.12 -4.45
C ASP A 31 29.30 1.43 -5.83
N ARG A 32 30.43 1.54 -6.55
CA ARG A 32 30.69 0.88 -7.84
C ARG A 32 32.16 0.51 -7.99
N GLY A 33 32.45 -0.46 -8.84
CA GLY A 33 33.82 -0.82 -9.25
C GLY A 33 34.33 -2.11 -8.60
N LYS A 34 35.66 -2.29 -8.56
CA LYS A 34 36.30 -3.57 -8.18
C LYS A 34 35.94 -4.05 -6.78
N SER A 35 35.71 -3.11 -5.85
CA SER A 35 35.35 -3.42 -4.46
C SER A 35 33.87 -3.74 -4.26
N TYR A 36 33.03 -3.58 -5.30
CA TYR A 36 31.61 -3.90 -5.21
C TYR A 36 31.40 -5.39 -4.90
N PRO A 37 30.44 -5.77 -4.04
CA PRO A 37 30.27 -7.17 -3.67
C PRO A 37 29.84 -8.04 -4.86
N LYS A 38 30.52 -9.17 -5.03
CA LYS A 38 30.18 -10.23 -5.99
C LYS A 38 29.12 -11.16 -5.41
N ASN A 39 28.51 -12.00 -6.25
CA ASN A 39 27.45 -12.91 -5.85
C ASN A 39 27.83 -13.85 -4.70
N ASN A 40 29.10 -14.29 -4.63
CA ASN A 40 29.62 -15.15 -3.57
C ASN A 40 30.03 -14.40 -2.28
N GLU A 41 29.89 -13.07 -2.25
CA GLU A 41 30.16 -12.22 -1.09
C GLU A 41 28.86 -11.72 -0.41
N PHE A 42 27.72 -12.29 -0.81
CA PHE A 42 26.42 -12.04 -0.20
C PHE A 42 25.97 -13.23 0.63
N PHE A 43 25.42 -12.94 1.80
CA PHE A 43 25.00 -13.91 2.80
C PHE A 43 23.56 -13.64 3.26
N ASP A 44 22.91 -14.66 3.81
CA ASP A 44 21.53 -14.55 4.31
C ASP A 44 21.44 -13.80 5.66
N ASN A 45 22.52 -13.78 6.43
CA ASN A 45 22.63 -13.05 7.69
C ASN A 45 24.09 -12.73 8.00
N GLU A 46 24.44 -11.45 8.06
CA GLU A 46 25.80 -10.97 8.30
C GLU A 46 25.80 -9.52 8.84
N TYR A 47 26.98 -8.92 9.02
CA TYR A 47 27.16 -7.60 9.64
C TYR A 47 26.34 -6.43 9.04
N CYS A 48 26.29 -6.29 7.72
CA CYS A 48 25.68 -5.14 7.05
C CYS A 48 24.65 -5.56 6.01
N LEU A 49 23.41 -5.09 6.17
CA LEU A 49 22.36 -5.28 5.18
C LEU A 49 22.72 -4.49 3.91
N PHE A 50 22.71 -5.15 2.76
CA PHE A 50 23.00 -4.56 1.46
C PHE A 50 21.73 -4.52 0.61
N LEU A 51 21.14 -3.34 0.52
CA LEU A 51 19.89 -3.09 -0.17
C LEU A 51 20.07 -3.09 -1.68
N ASN A 52 19.11 -3.66 -2.39
CA ASN A 52 18.89 -3.47 -3.82
C ASN A 52 17.54 -2.78 -4.07
N THR A 53 17.21 -2.48 -5.32
CA THR A 53 16.01 -1.71 -5.68
C THR A 53 14.70 -2.43 -5.33
N LYS A 54 14.70 -3.76 -5.19
CA LYS A 54 13.52 -4.53 -4.72
C LYS A 54 13.23 -4.33 -3.25
N ASN A 55 14.20 -3.83 -2.47
CA ASN A 55 14.01 -3.51 -1.07
C ASN A 55 13.29 -2.18 -0.84
N VAL A 56 12.90 -1.47 -1.90
CA VAL A 56 12.14 -0.21 -1.82
C VAL A 56 10.90 -0.35 -2.69
N SER A 57 9.73 -0.48 -2.05
CA SER A 57 8.46 -0.70 -2.73
C SER A 57 7.50 0.43 -2.37
N GLY A 58 7.12 1.23 -3.38
CA GLY A 58 6.36 2.45 -3.16
C GLY A 58 7.14 3.42 -2.26
N GLU A 59 6.67 3.56 -1.02
CA GLU A 59 7.17 4.54 -0.04
C GLU A 59 7.78 3.86 1.22
N ILE A 60 7.97 2.52 1.18
CA ILE A 60 8.44 1.72 2.32
C ILE A 60 9.64 0.83 1.98
N PHE A 61 10.39 0.45 3.01
CA PHE A 61 11.36 -0.63 2.90
C PHE A 61 10.67 -1.99 2.89
N CYS A 62 11.12 -2.87 2.01
CA CYS A 62 10.73 -4.28 1.96
C CYS A 62 11.94 -5.18 2.27
N PHE A 63 11.80 -6.03 3.27
CA PHE A 63 12.86 -6.92 3.76
C PHE A 63 12.55 -8.41 3.55
N ASP A 64 11.69 -8.73 2.58
CA ASP A 64 11.36 -10.12 2.23
C ASP A 64 12.60 -10.87 1.74
N ASN A 65 13.40 -10.22 0.89
CA ASN A 65 14.67 -10.72 0.40
C ASN A 65 15.81 -9.86 0.95
N LYS A 66 16.61 -10.42 1.85
CA LYS A 66 17.73 -9.73 2.49
C LYS A 66 19.04 -10.32 1.98
N MET A 67 19.99 -9.44 1.70
CA MET A 67 21.35 -9.82 1.34
C MET A 67 22.26 -9.04 2.28
N PHE A 68 23.24 -9.72 2.87
CA PHE A 68 24.17 -9.12 3.80
C PHE A 68 25.59 -9.27 3.31
N ILE A 69 26.46 -8.35 3.74
CA ILE A 69 27.90 -8.40 3.51
C ILE A 69 28.63 -8.39 4.86
N THR A 70 29.82 -8.97 4.88
CA THR A 70 30.67 -9.02 6.09
C THR A 70 31.13 -7.61 6.50
N LYS A 71 31.67 -7.52 7.72
CA LYS A 71 32.22 -6.27 8.26
C LYS A 71 33.40 -5.76 7.43
N GLU A 72 34.32 -6.66 7.07
CA GLU A 72 35.51 -6.36 6.27
C GLU A 72 35.09 -5.79 4.90
N LYS A 73 34.11 -6.45 4.26
CA LYS A 73 33.60 -5.97 2.97
C LYS A 73 32.95 -4.60 3.10
N ASN A 74 32.15 -4.38 4.14
CA ASN A 74 31.56 -3.09 4.43
C ASN A 74 32.60 -1.98 4.65
N GLU A 75 33.76 -2.27 5.24
CA GLU A 75 34.82 -1.28 5.50
C GLU A 75 35.56 -0.86 4.22
N VAL A 76 35.69 -1.77 3.25
CA VAL A 76 36.30 -1.47 1.93
C VAL A 76 35.40 -0.58 1.05
N LEU A 77 34.07 -0.61 1.27
CA LEU A 77 33.13 0.20 0.51
C LEU A 77 33.18 1.69 0.93
N ARG A 78 33.33 2.57 -0.05
CA ARG A 78 33.49 4.02 0.11
C ARG A 78 32.15 4.75 0.22
N LYS A 79 31.08 4.24 -0.39
CA LYS A 79 29.80 4.97 -0.53
C LYS A 79 28.56 4.14 -0.20
N GLY A 80 27.41 4.83 -0.13
CA GLY A 80 26.11 4.19 0.05
C GLY A 80 25.78 3.77 1.47
N LYS A 81 26.50 4.25 2.50
CA LYS A 81 26.18 3.97 3.92
C LYS A 81 25.06 4.88 4.42
N LEU A 82 23.96 4.28 4.88
CA LEU A 82 22.82 5.01 5.43
C LEU A 82 23.08 5.50 6.87
N LYS A 83 22.39 6.59 7.24
CA LYS A 83 22.24 7.12 8.60
C LYS A 83 20.76 7.31 8.91
N ARG A 84 20.35 7.15 10.17
CA ARG A 84 18.96 7.38 10.58
C ARG A 84 18.51 8.79 10.17
N GLY A 85 17.30 8.88 9.61
CA GLY A 85 16.78 10.11 9.02
C GLY A 85 17.08 10.29 7.54
N ASP A 86 17.81 9.37 6.91
CA ASP A 86 18.03 9.38 5.46
C ASP A 86 16.79 8.87 4.70
N TYR A 87 16.56 9.42 3.52
CA TYR A 87 15.68 8.81 2.52
C TYR A 87 16.50 8.04 1.49
N VAL A 88 16.06 6.86 1.08
CA VAL A 88 16.61 6.12 -0.07
C VAL A 88 15.66 6.30 -1.24
N LEU A 89 16.16 6.64 -2.42
CA LEU A 89 15.40 6.78 -3.66
C LEU A 89 15.96 5.81 -4.71
N THR A 90 15.10 5.09 -5.41
CA THR A 90 15.48 4.22 -6.53
C THR A 90 15.66 5.05 -7.81
N THR A 91 16.78 4.84 -8.49
CA THR A 91 17.14 5.53 -9.74
C THR A 91 17.17 4.61 -10.95
N ARG A 92 17.00 3.30 -10.75
CA ARG A 92 16.91 2.27 -11.78
C ARG A 92 15.81 1.26 -11.44
N GLY A 93 15.17 0.70 -12.45
CA GLY A 93 14.06 -0.24 -12.26
C GLY A 93 12.78 0.50 -11.89
N THR A 94 12.30 0.34 -10.66
CA THR A 94 11.13 1.07 -10.13
C THR A 94 11.49 2.50 -9.75
N ILE A 95 11.80 3.34 -10.73
CA ILE A 95 12.26 4.73 -10.52
C ILE A 95 11.25 5.52 -9.71
N GLY A 96 11.74 6.28 -8.73
CA GLY A 96 10.92 7.18 -7.93
C GLY A 96 10.35 6.56 -6.67
N ASN A 97 10.44 5.23 -6.49
CA ASN A 97 10.18 4.61 -5.20
C ASN A 97 11.20 5.14 -4.18
N PHE A 98 10.74 5.36 -2.95
CA PHE A 98 11.61 5.80 -1.88
C PHE A 98 11.24 5.14 -0.56
N ALA A 99 12.13 5.23 0.43
CA ALA A 99 11.85 4.78 1.78
C ALA A 99 12.62 5.61 2.81
N PHE A 100 12.01 5.81 3.98
CA PHE A 100 12.60 6.56 5.07
C PHE A 100 13.29 5.64 6.08
N TYR A 101 14.56 5.89 6.38
CA TYR A 101 15.31 5.15 7.39
C TYR A 101 15.06 5.73 8.78
N SER A 102 13.87 5.45 9.32
CA SER A 102 13.42 5.77 10.68
C SER A 102 14.09 4.88 11.72
N ASP A 103 13.97 5.22 13.01
CA ASP A 103 14.46 4.42 14.14
C ASP A 103 13.76 3.06 14.30
N SER A 104 12.57 2.87 13.72
CA SER A 104 11.84 1.59 13.76
C SER A 104 12.47 0.49 12.91
N ILE A 105 13.35 0.82 11.96
CA ILE A 105 14.04 -0.18 11.14
C ILE A 105 15.06 -0.95 12.01
N PRO A 106 15.03 -2.29 12.07
CA PRO A 106 15.84 -3.04 13.05
C PRO A 106 17.34 -3.08 12.70
N PHE A 107 17.70 -2.86 11.43
CA PHE A 107 19.08 -2.95 10.96
C PHE A 107 19.85 -1.66 11.22
N LYS A 108 21.02 -1.74 11.84
CA LYS A 108 21.88 -0.58 12.13
C LYS A 108 22.85 -0.25 10.99
N ASN A 109 23.47 -1.29 10.44
CA ASN A 109 24.42 -1.18 9.32
C ASN A 109 23.69 -1.49 8.02
N ILE A 110 23.45 -0.47 7.21
CA ILE A 110 22.78 -0.61 5.92
C ILE A 110 23.60 0.11 4.85
N ARG A 111 23.76 -0.56 3.71
CA ARG A 111 24.28 0.04 2.48
C ARG A 111 23.31 -0.13 1.31
N ILE A 112 23.38 0.78 0.35
CA ILE A 112 22.62 0.71 -0.90
C ILE A 112 23.49 0.25 -2.07
N ASN A 113 22.87 -0.48 -2.99
CA ASN A 113 23.42 -0.74 -4.31
C ASN A 113 23.48 0.52 -5.18
N SER A 114 24.11 0.37 -6.34
CA SER A 114 24.33 1.47 -7.29
C SER A 114 23.12 1.87 -8.15
N GLY A 115 21.96 1.20 -7.97
CA GLY A 115 20.69 1.55 -8.60
C GLY A 115 19.81 2.45 -7.73
N MET A 116 20.36 2.96 -6.63
CA MET A 116 19.69 3.82 -5.67
C MET A 116 20.60 4.99 -5.29
N VAL A 117 20.00 5.98 -4.64
CA VAL A 117 20.70 7.10 -4.00
C VAL A 117 20.14 7.33 -2.61
N ILE A 118 20.97 7.86 -1.73
CA ILE A 118 20.55 8.40 -0.45
C ILE A 118 20.34 9.90 -0.60
N LEU A 119 19.20 10.39 -0.12
CA LEU A 119 18.87 11.80 0.02
C LEU A 119 18.92 12.16 1.51
N ARG A 120 20.01 12.81 1.91
CA ARG A 120 20.20 13.26 3.30
C ARG A 120 19.87 14.73 3.41
N THR A 121 18.77 15.05 4.08
CA THR A 121 18.31 16.44 4.26
C THR A 121 19.34 17.30 4.98
N LYS A 122 19.61 18.50 4.44
CA LYS A 122 20.43 19.52 5.12
C LYS A 122 19.61 20.24 6.20
N ASN A 123 20.24 21.19 6.90
CA ASN A 123 19.59 22.04 7.89
C ASN A 123 18.41 22.83 7.28
N ASN A 124 17.42 23.17 8.10
CA ASN A 124 16.21 23.92 7.72
C ASN A 124 15.25 23.18 6.76
N ILE A 125 15.39 21.86 6.64
CA ILE A 125 14.45 21.01 5.92
C ILE A 125 13.76 20.11 6.93
N ASP A 126 12.43 20.25 7.05
CA ASP A 126 11.65 19.31 7.84
C ASP A 126 11.59 17.97 7.09
N ARG A 127 12.07 16.90 7.73
CA ARG A 127 12.17 15.58 7.08
C ARG A 127 10.81 15.02 6.71
N LYS A 128 9.78 15.23 7.53
CA LYS A 128 8.44 14.73 7.26
C LYS A 128 7.82 15.47 6.07
N TYR A 129 8.00 16.80 6.00
CA TYR A 129 7.64 17.57 4.82
C TYR A 129 8.33 17.05 3.57
N PHE A 130 9.64 16.79 3.64
CA PHE A 130 10.39 16.26 2.51
C PHE A 130 9.83 14.90 2.06
N GLY A 131 9.51 14.00 3.00
CA GLY A 131 8.81 12.75 2.70
C GLY A 131 7.48 12.97 1.98
N CYS A 132 6.61 13.85 2.49
CA CYS A 132 5.35 14.20 1.81
C CYS A 132 5.58 14.77 0.40
N TYR A 133 6.64 15.55 0.22
CA TYR A 133 7.00 16.10 -1.09
C TYR A 133 7.44 14.99 -2.06
N LEU A 134 8.24 14.02 -1.60
CA LEU A 134 8.63 12.86 -2.41
C LEU A 134 7.43 12.00 -2.82
N SER A 135 6.41 11.85 -1.95
CA SER A 135 5.15 11.15 -2.28
C SER A 135 4.31 11.88 -3.33
N SER A 136 4.50 13.21 -3.46
CA SER A 136 3.62 14.08 -4.24
C SER A 136 3.75 13.86 -5.76
N GLN A 137 2.67 14.19 -6.48
CA GLN A 137 2.69 14.16 -7.95
C GLN A 137 3.66 15.18 -8.53
N PHE A 138 3.96 16.27 -7.81
CA PHE A 138 4.94 17.28 -8.25
C PHE A 138 6.32 16.65 -8.41
N PHE A 139 6.81 15.95 -7.38
CA PHE A 139 8.10 15.30 -7.44
C PHE A 139 8.14 14.19 -8.48
N LYS A 140 7.08 13.36 -8.56
CA LYS A 140 6.97 12.29 -9.56
C LYS A 140 7.03 12.85 -10.99
N ASN A 141 6.28 13.91 -11.29
CA ASN A 141 6.31 14.54 -12.60
C ASN A 141 7.65 15.20 -12.91
N GLU A 142 8.30 15.80 -11.91
CA GLU A 142 9.62 16.41 -12.06
C GLU A 142 10.66 15.37 -12.45
N ILE A 143 10.80 14.27 -11.68
CA ILE A 143 11.83 13.26 -11.98
C ILE A 143 11.58 12.54 -13.30
N LEU A 144 10.32 12.35 -13.71
CA LEU A 144 9.96 11.67 -14.96
C LEU A 144 10.43 12.44 -16.20
N GLN A 145 10.53 13.77 -16.14
CA GLN A 145 11.08 14.58 -17.23
C GLN A 145 12.58 14.34 -17.44
N HIS A 146 13.26 13.81 -16.43
CA HIS A 146 14.71 13.56 -16.43
C HIS A 146 15.06 12.07 -16.59
N VAL A 147 14.07 11.19 -16.74
CA VAL A 147 14.30 9.78 -17.01
C VAL A 147 14.77 9.60 -18.45
N SER A 148 15.85 8.85 -18.62
CA SER A 148 16.43 8.53 -19.93
C SER A 148 16.71 7.03 -20.05
N GLY A 149 16.88 6.55 -21.28
CA GLY A 149 17.13 5.14 -21.60
C GLY A 149 15.85 4.37 -21.96
N SER A 150 15.76 3.91 -23.21
CA SER A 150 14.59 3.22 -23.76
C SER A 150 14.42 1.79 -23.24
N ALA A 151 15.51 1.02 -23.17
CA ALA A 151 15.49 -0.39 -22.74
C ALA A 151 15.60 -0.57 -21.22
N GLN A 152 16.32 0.32 -20.53
CA GLN A 152 16.42 0.36 -19.08
C GLN A 152 16.30 1.80 -18.61
N PRO A 153 15.09 2.23 -18.20
CA PRO A 153 14.89 3.56 -17.67
C PRO A 153 15.84 3.82 -16.50
N GLN A 154 16.48 4.98 -16.51
CA GLN A 154 17.35 5.44 -15.45
C GLN A 154 17.12 6.93 -15.17
N LEU A 155 17.20 7.31 -13.89
CA LEU A 155 17.35 8.69 -13.44
C LEU A 155 18.82 8.95 -13.07
N PRO A 156 19.62 9.57 -13.95
CA PRO A 156 21.02 9.84 -13.65
C PRO A 156 21.14 10.85 -12.51
N ILE A 157 22.15 10.69 -11.66
CA ILE A 157 22.36 11.58 -10.49
C ILE A 157 22.58 13.03 -10.91
N ARG A 158 23.24 13.26 -12.05
CA ARG A 158 23.43 14.61 -12.60
C ARG A 158 22.09 15.31 -12.87
N ASP A 159 21.09 14.56 -13.34
CA ASP A 159 19.78 15.08 -13.72
C ASP A 159 18.90 15.20 -12.47
N LEU A 160 18.98 14.23 -11.55
CA LEU A 160 18.36 14.37 -10.23
C LEU A 160 18.83 15.64 -9.53
N LYS A 161 20.13 15.97 -9.54
CA LYS A 161 20.67 17.16 -8.86
C LYS A 161 20.04 18.48 -9.28
N ILE A 162 19.53 18.56 -10.51
CA ILE A 162 18.95 19.78 -11.10
C ILE A 162 17.42 19.80 -11.06
N CYS A 163 16.77 18.76 -10.50
CA CYS A 163 15.33 18.76 -10.28
C CYS A 163 14.91 19.91 -9.36
N ASP A 164 13.84 20.60 -9.75
CA ASP A 164 13.25 21.69 -8.98
C ASP A 164 12.35 21.16 -7.86
N ILE A 165 12.51 21.77 -6.68
CA ILE A 165 11.71 21.50 -5.49
C ILE A 165 11.07 22.78 -4.99
N ILE A 166 9.78 22.71 -4.72
CA ILE A 166 9.05 23.79 -4.05
C ILE A 166 9.42 23.75 -2.57
N LEU A 167 10.07 24.81 -2.09
CA LEU A 167 10.53 24.92 -0.71
C LEU A 167 9.84 26.08 0.03
N PRO A 168 8.78 25.80 0.81
CA PRO A 168 8.19 26.79 1.69
C PRO A 168 9.11 27.11 2.88
N PRO A 169 8.87 28.22 3.61
CA PRO A 169 9.55 28.50 4.87
C PRO A 169 9.42 27.35 5.88
N LEU A 170 10.43 27.12 6.72
CA LEU A 170 10.49 25.98 7.65
C LEU A 170 9.22 25.84 8.53
N LYS A 171 8.68 26.95 9.05
CA LYS A 171 7.44 26.93 9.84
C LYS A 171 6.24 26.39 9.04
N ILE A 172 6.19 26.67 7.74
CA ILE A 172 5.15 26.18 6.85
C ILE A 172 5.38 24.71 6.50
N GLN A 173 6.64 24.30 6.26
CA GLN A 173 7.00 22.87 6.08
C GLN A 173 6.48 22.04 7.26
N GLN A 174 6.79 22.46 8.49
CA GLN A 174 6.35 21.80 9.73
C GLN A 174 4.82 21.75 9.85
N LYS A 175 4.12 22.83 9.46
CA LYS A 175 2.65 22.86 9.47
C LYS A 175 2.05 21.87 8.48
N ILE A 176 2.58 21.81 7.26
CA ILE A 176 2.16 20.85 6.24
C ILE A 176 2.39 19.42 6.74
N ALA A 177 3.61 19.13 7.20
CA ALA A 177 3.98 17.83 7.73
C ALA A 177 3.08 17.38 8.89
N ARG A 178 2.74 18.30 9.79
CA ARG A 178 1.85 18.03 10.92
C ARG A 178 0.43 17.69 10.47
N VAL A 179 -0.13 18.44 9.53
CA VAL A 179 -1.49 18.21 9.04
C VAL A 179 -1.57 16.89 8.30
N LEU A 180 -0.66 16.64 7.34
CA LEU A 180 -0.64 15.40 6.57
C LEU A 180 -0.36 14.18 7.46
N GLY A 181 0.63 14.27 8.35
CA GLY A 181 0.95 13.18 9.27
C GLY A 181 -0.18 12.84 10.26
N ALA A 182 -1.06 13.80 10.58
CA ALA A 182 -2.24 13.52 11.39
C ALA A 182 -3.26 12.63 10.63
N TYR A 183 -3.42 12.85 9.32
CA TYR A 183 -4.26 11.98 8.48
C TYR A 183 -3.66 10.59 8.33
N ASP A 184 -2.36 10.48 8.08
CA ASP A 184 -1.68 9.18 7.99
C ASP A 184 -1.85 8.37 9.28
N SER A 185 -1.73 9.02 10.44
CA SER A 185 -1.95 8.39 11.75
C SER A 185 -3.39 7.89 11.91
N LEU A 186 -4.38 8.66 11.46
CA LEU A 186 -5.79 8.25 11.51
C LEU A 186 -6.07 7.05 10.59
N ILE A 187 -5.49 7.03 9.40
CA ILE A 187 -5.61 5.90 8.45
C ILE A 187 -4.99 4.64 9.07
N GLU A 188 -3.78 4.74 9.62
CA GLU A 188 -3.11 3.61 10.27
C GLU A 188 -3.94 3.04 11.43
N ILE A 189 -4.44 3.91 12.32
CA ILE A 189 -5.29 3.51 13.45
C ILE A 189 -6.55 2.82 12.96
N ASN A 190 -7.22 3.35 11.94
CA ASN A 190 -8.44 2.75 11.40
C ASN A 190 -8.18 1.41 10.73
N ASN A 191 -7.10 1.26 9.96
CA ASN A 191 -6.72 -0.03 9.37
C ASN A 191 -6.41 -1.08 10.45
N ARG A 192 -5.74 -0.68 11.54
CA ARG A 192 -5.50 -1.57 12.68
C ARG A 192 -6.80 -1.98 13.36
N ARG A 193 -7.75 -1.06 13.54
CA ARG A 193 -9.09 -1.37 14.08
C ARG A 193 -9.83 -2.36 13.20
N ILE A 194 -9.84 -2.15 11.88
CA ILE A 194 -10.45 -3.07 10.92
C ILE A 194 -9.87 -4.48 11.08
N LYS A 195 -8.54 -4.60 11.07
CA LYS A 195 -7.88 -5.90 11.23
C LYS A 195 -8.25 -6.61 12.54
N ILE A 196 -8.27 -5.88 13.66
CA ILE A 196 -8.65 -6.46 14.96
C ILE A 196 -10.12 -6.91 14.94
N LEU A 197 -11.01 -6.12 14.35
CA LEU A 197 -12.43 -6.48 14.23
C LEU A 197 -12.65 -7.72 13.37
N GLU A 198 -11.90 -7.85 12.26
CA GLU A 198 -11.93 -9.04 11.41
C GLU A 198 -11.42 -10.28 12.16
N GLU A 199 -10.31 -10.16 12.90
CA GLU A 199 -9.77 -11.24 13.74
C GLU A 199 -10.77 -11.66 14.82
N MET A 200 -11.39 -10.69 15.52
CA MET A 200 -12.42 -10.96 16.52
C MET A 200 -13.64 -11.66 15.92
N ALA A 201 -14.14 -11.20 14.76
CA ALA A 201 -15.26 -11.84 14.08
C ALA A 201 -14.94 -13.28 13.68
N GLN A 202 -13.74 -13.55 13.17
CA GLN A 202 -13.30 -14.90 12.82
C GLN A 202 -13.19 -15.81 14.05
N LEU A 203 -12.70 -15.28 15.17
CA LEU A 203 -12.62 -16.02 16.43
C LEU A 203 -14.00 -16.35 16.99
N ILE A 204 -14.92 -15.39 17.01
CA ILE A 204 -16.30 -15.60 17.43
C ILE A 204 -16.97 -16.68 16.56
N TYR A 205 -16.79 -16.61 15.24
CA TYR A 205 -17.31 -17.64 14.33
C TYR A 205 -16.79 -19.04 14.67
N LYS A 206 -15.47 -19.17 14.87
CA LYS A 206 -14.85 -20.46 15.24
C LYS A 206 -15.34 -20.97 16.60
N GLU A 207 -15.44 -20.10 17.60
CA GLU A 207 -15.98 -20.48 18.91
C GLU A 207 -17.41 -20.96 18.78
N TRP A 208 -18.28 -20.23 18.07
CA TRP A 208 -19.71 -20.51 18.07
C TRP A 208 -20.12 -21.63 17.12
N PHE A 209 -19.53 -21.72 15.93
CA PHE A 209 -20.01 -22.60 14.87
C PHE A 209 -19.06 -23.78 14.56
N VAL A 210 -17.86 -23.79 15.15
CA VAL A 210 -16.92 -24.92 15.01
C VAL A 210 -16.71 -25.63 16.35
N LYS A 211 -16.53 -24.85 17.42
CA LYS A 211 -16.38 -25.40 18.78
C LYS A 211 -17.70 -25.48 19.54
N PHE A 212 -18.78 -24.95 18.98
CA PHE A 212 -20.11 -24.88 19.59
C PHE A 212 -20.14 -24.23 20.98
N LYS A 213 -19.27 -23.25 21.22
CA LYS A 213 -19.18 -22.43 22.44
C LYS A 213 -19.87 -21.08 22.27
N PHE A 214 -21.11 -21.11 21.81
CA PHE A 214 -21.98 -19.93 21.74
C PHE A 214 -22.55 -19.58 23.12
N PRO A 215 -23.14 -18.40 23.33
CA PRO A 215 -23.65 -18.02 24.65
C PRO A 215 -24.67 -19.03 25.20
N SER A 216 -24.48 -19.49 26.44
CA SER A 216 -25.28 -20.54 27.10
C SER A 216 -25.11 -21.97 26.55
N TYR A 217 -24.04 -22.24 25.80
CA TYR A 217 -23.77 -23.58 25.25
C TYR A 217 -23.65 -24.67 26.34
N GLU A 218 -23.30 -24.32 27.58
CA GLU A 218 -23.12 -25.28 28.67
C GLU A 218 -24.41 -26.04 29.02
N LYS A 219 -25.56 -25.46 28.66
CA LYS A 219 -26.88 -26.07 28.85
C LYS A 219 -27.32 -26.92 27.66
N VAL A 220 -26.59 -26.90 26.55
CA VAL A 220 -26.94 -27.55 25.29
C VAL A 220 -26.07 -28.78 25.11
N LYS A 221 -26.70 -29.95 24.95
CA LYS A 221 -25.97 -31.19 24.68
C LYS A 221 -25.55 -31.25 23.21
N ILE A 222 -24.46 -31.94 22.90
CA ILE A 222 -24.10 -32.26 21.51
C ILE A 222 -24.72 -33.61 21.16
N LYS A 223 -25.48 -33.67 20.06
CA LYS A 223 -26.10 -34.89 19.51
C LYS A 223 -25.72 -35.01 18.04
N ASN A 224 -25.23 -36.18 17.62
CA ASN A 224 -24.79 -36.43 16.24
C ASN A 224 -23.77 -35.41 15.69
N GLY A 225 -22.88 -34.90 16.56
CA GLY A 225 -21.82 -33.97 16.15
C GLY A 225 -22.22 -32.49 16.10
N VAL A 226 -23.48 -32.15 16.35
CA VAL A 226 -24.00 -30.76 16.40
C VAL A 226 -24.78 -30.48 17.70
N PRO A 227 -25.01 -29.21 18.07
CA PRO A 227 -25.84 -28.89 19.25
C PRO A 227 -27.26 -29.46 19.14
N GLU A 228 -27.83 -29.89 20.26
CA GLU A 228 -29.21 -30.38 20.34
C GLU A 228 -30.19 -29.30 19.85
N GLY A 229 -31.05 -29.67 18.90
CA GLY A 229 -31.95 -28.75 18.19
C GLY A 229 -31.36 -28.17 16.89
N TRP A 230 -30.10 -28.46 16.58
CA TRP A 230 -29.51 -28.17 15.27
C TRP A 230 -29.56 -29.42 14.40
N GLU A 231 -29.72 -29.20 13.10
CA GLU A 231 -29.78 -30.25 12.09
C GLU A 231 -28.86 -29.89 10.93
N GLU A 232 -28.18 -30.89 10.38
CA GLU A 232 -27.44 -30.75 9.13
C GLU A 232 -28.42 -30.97 7.98
N GLU A 233 -28.56 -29.96 7.11
CA GLU A 233 -29.55 -29.98 6.04
C GLU A 233 -28.91 -29.55 4.71
N ASN A 234 -29.46 -30.06 3.61
CA ASN A 234 -29.03 -29.65 2.29
C ASN A 234 -29.46 -28.21 2.00
N ILE A 235 -28.54 -27.36 1.54
CA ILE A 235 -28.81 -25.94 1.27
C ILE A 235 -29.98 -25.74 0.28
N PHE A 236 -30.22 -26.68 -0.64
CA PHE A 236 -31.34 -26.62 -1.59
C PHE A 236 -32.72 -26.86 -0.95
N ASN A 237 -32.76 -27.43 0.25
CA ASN A 237 -33.99 -27.65 1.00
C ASN A 237 -34.37 -26.40 1.84
N ILE A 238 -33.38 -25.58 2.22
CA ILE A 238 -33.58 -24.38 3.05
C ILE A 238 -33.57 -23.07 2.24
N CYS A 239 -33.07 -23.07 1.01
CA CYS A 239 -32.89 -21.88 0.19
C CYS A 239 -33.33 -22.10 -1.25
N VAL A 240 -33.98 -21.09 -1.83
CA VAL A 240 -34.31 -21.07 -3.26
C VAL A 240 -33.11 -20.52 -4.03
N VAL A 241 -32.26 -21.42 -4.52
CA VAL A 241 -31.10 -21.05 -5.34
C VAL A 241 -31.57 -20.65 -6.75
N ARG A 242 -31.20 -19.45 -7.19
CA ARG A 242 -31.56 -18.94 -8.51
C ARG A 242 -30.30 -18.57 -9.28
N TYR A 243 -30.34 -18.61 -10.60
CA TYR A 243 -29.29 -17.96 -11.41
C TYR A 243 -29.59 -16.47 -11.53
N GLY A 244 -28.55 -15.64 -11.49
CA GLY A 244 -28.68 -14.23 -11.83
C GLY A 244 -29.00 -14.01 -13.32
N LYS A 245 -29.31 -12.77 -13.70
CA LYS A 245 -29.67 -12.43 -15.10
C LYS A 245 -28.49 -11.77 -15.82
N SER A 246 -28.32 -12.06 -17.11
CA SER A 246 -27.30 -11.38 -17.91
C SER A 246 -27.65 -9.89 -18.03
N LEU A 247 -26.66 -9.03 -17.78
CA LEU A 247 -26.76 -7.59 -18.01
C LEU A 247 -25.48 -7.11 -18.73
N PRO A 248 -25.56 -6.77 -20.03
CA PRO A 248 -24.41 -6.26 -20.77
C PRO A 248 -23.87 -4.98 -20.14
N GLN A 249 -22.55 -4.87 -19.99
CA GLN A 249 -21.90 -3.71 -19.37
C GLN A 249 -22.25 -2.38 -20.05
N LYS A 250 -22.54 -2.39 -21.36
CA LYS A 250 -23.04 -1.22 -22.12
C LYS A 250 -24.37 -0.65 -21.61
N LYS A 251 -25.11 -1.38 -20.77
CA LYS A 251 -26.34 -0.92 -20.12
C LYS A 251 -26.10 -0.30 -18.74
N PHE A 252 -24.87 -0.31 -18.23
CA PHE A 252 -24.57 0.30 -16.94
C PHE A 252 -24.72 1.82 -17.05
N ILE A 253 -25.23 2.44 -15.98
CA ILE A 253 -25.53 3.86 -15.91
C ILE A 253 -24.75 4.44 -14.74
N GLU A 254 -23.90 5.45 -14.99
CA GLU A 254 -23.04 6.06 -13.98
C GLU A 254 -23.80 6.49 -12.72
N ASN A 255 -24.97 7.12 -12.91
CA ASN A 255 -25.88 7.56 -11.85
C ASN A 255 -27.13 6.68 -11.72
N GLY A 256 -27.02 5.37 -11.99
CA GLY A 256 -28.14 4.44 -11.86
C GLY A 256 -28.69 4.35 -10.44
N LYS A 257 -29.98 4.02 -10.31
CA LYS A 257 -30.67 3.97 -9.01
C LYS A 257 -30.26 2.79 -8.12
N TYR A 258 -29.92 1.66 -8.73
CA TYR A 258 -29.68 0.39 -8.04
C TYR A 258 -28.30 -0.18 -8.36
N ASP A 259 -27.69 -0.81 -7.37
CA ASP A 259 -26.38 -1.46 -7.52
C ASP A 259 -26.50 -2.77 -8.31
N VAL A 260 -25.57 -2.97 -9.25
CA VAL A 260 -25.42 -4.21 -10.01
C VAL A 260 -24.32 -5.03 -9.34
N TYR A 261 -24.68 -6.20 -8.84
CA TYR A 261 -23.78 -7.12 -8.16
C TYR A 261 -23.26 -8.21 -9.12
N GLY A 262 -21.94 -8.36 -9.15
CA GLY A 262 -21.29 -9.62 -9.46
C GLY A 262 -21.09 -10.44 -8.18
N ALA A 263 -20.51 -11.64 -8.30
CA ALA A 263 -20.33 -12.54 -7.15
C ALA A 263 -19.53 -11.92 -6.01
N ALA A 264 -18.44 -11.23 -6.35
CA ALA A 264 -17.51 -10.69 -5.38
C ALA A 264 -17.78 -9.23 -4.98
N LYS A 265 -18.35 -8.42 -5.89
CA LYS A 265 -18.45 -6.97 -5.69
C LYS A 265 -19.56 -6.34 -6.54
N ILE A 266 -19.86 -5.09 -6.22
CA ILE A 266 -20.63 -4.21 -7.10
C ILE A 266 -19.78 -3.94 -8.36
N ILE A 267 -20.38 -4.13 -9.53
CA ILE A 267 -19.72 -3.99 -10.83
C ILE A 267 -20.26 -2.81 -11.65
N GLY A 268 -21.32 -2.17 -11.19
CA GLY A 268 -21.92 -1.01 -11.84
C GLY A 268 -23.24 -0.63 -11.20
N LYS A 269 -23.99 0.24 -11.88
CA LYS A 269 -25.33 0.65 -11.49
C LYS A 269 -26.30 0.55 -12.65
N TYR A 270 -27.57 0.35 -12.33
CA TYR A 270 -28.68 0.22 -13.28
C TYR A 270 -29.96 0.83 -12.71
N ASN A 271 -31.00 0.99 -13.53
CA ASN A 271 -32.27 1.61 -13.09
C ASN A 271 -33.35 0.60 -12.71
N GLU A 272 -33.11 -0.68 -12.92
CA GLU A 272 -34.00 -1.77 -12.49
C GLU A 272 -33.25 -2.73 -11.57
N TYR A 273 -34.01 -3.45 -10.75
CA TYR A 273 -33.49 -4.51 -9.89
C TYR A 273 -34.19 -5.83 -10.22
N ASN A 274 -33.55 -6.95 -9.87
CA ASN A 274 -34.15 -8.29 -10.00
C ASN A 274 -34.27 -9.02 -8.65
N ARG A 275 -33.89 -8.36 -7.55
CA ARG A 275 -34.10 -8.79 -6.17
C ARG A 275 -34.63 -7.64 -5.34
N GLU A 276 -35.79 -7.84 -4.73
CA GLU A 276 -36.36 -6.88 -3.77
C GLU A 276 -35.59 -6.90 -2.45
N ASN A 277 -35.29 -8.09 -1.94
CA ASN A 277 -34.68 -8.28 -0.63
C ASN A 277 -33.16 -8.44 -0.71
N ALA A 278 -32.50 -8.19 0.42
CA ALA A 278 -31.11 -8.60 0.59
C ALA A 278 -30.99 -10.11 0.33
N THR A 279 -30.05 -10.48 -0.52
CA THR A 279 -29.89 -11.85 -1.01
C THR A 279 -28.45 -12.28 -0.78
N VAL A 280 -28.24 -13.51 -0.31
CA VAL A 280 -26.91 -14.15 -0.23
C VAL A 280 -26.50 -14.52 -1.65
N ILE A 281 -25.24 -14.28 -1.98
CA ILE A 281 -24.73 -14.31 -3.34
C ILE A 281 -23.48 -15.18 -3.35
N THR A 282 -23.41 -16.19 -4.21
CA THR A 282 -22.20 -16.99 -4.40
C THR A 282 -21.77 -17.13 -5.86
N GLY A 283 -20.46 -17.05 -6.14
CA GLY A 283 -19.94 -17.17 -7.50
C GLY A 283 -20.12 -18.58 -8.07
N CYS A 284 -20.54 -18.69 -9.33
CA CYS A 284 -20.69 -19.98 -10.03
C CYS A 284 -19.68 -20.18 -11.17
N ARG A 285 -18.97 -19.12 -11.59
CA ARG A 285 -17.93 -19.16 -12.63
C ARG A 285 -16.80 -18.18 -12.31
N GLY A 286 -15.55 -18.65 -12.32
CA GLY A 286 -14.34 -17.85 -12.05
C GLY A 286 -14.19 -17.26 -10.63
N THR A 287 -15.26 -17.29 -9.83
CA THR A 287 -15.35 -16.72 -8.46
C THR A 287 -15.99 -17.71 -7.48
N VAL A 288 -15.88 -19.01 -7.79
CA VAL A 288 -16.48 -20.09 -6.99
C VAL A 288 -16.00 -20.01 -5.55
N GLY A 289 -16.93 -20.08 -4.61
CA GLY A 289 -16.65 -20.03 -3.17
C GLY A 289 -16.63 -18.63 -2.55
N ILE A 290 -16.73 -17.56 -3.34
CA ILE A 290 -16.92 -16.21 -2.80
C ILE A 290 -18.38 -16.03 -2.38
N ILE A 291 -18.62 -15.70 -1.10
CA ILE A 291 -19.94 -15.40 -0.56
C ILE A 291 -20.06 -13.89 -0.31
N ASN A 292 -21.17 -13.30 -0.72
CA ASN A 292 -21.49 -11.89 -0.48
C ASN A 292 -22.99 -11.73 -0.14
N ILE A 293 -23.39 -10.57 0.37
CA ILE A 293 -24.80 -10.23 0.62
C ILE A 293 -25.10 -8.93 -0.12
N SER A 294 -26.10 -8.98 -1.00
CA SER A 294 -26.60 -7.77 -1.65
C SER A 294 -27.48 -6.95 -0.73
N LYS A 295 -27.51 -5.65 -0.98
CA LYS A 295 -28.56 -4.78 -0.44
C LYS A 295 -29.93 -5.11 -1.07
N PRO A 296 -31.04 -4.79 -0.38
CA PRO A 296 -32.37 -4.79 -0.99
C PRO A 296 -32.39 -3.94 -2.27
N ARG A 297 -33.28 -4.27 -3.20
CA ARG A 297 -33.46 -3.61 -4.50
C ARG A 297 -32.15 -3.52 -5.28
N SER A 298 -31.63 -4.68 -5.65
CA SER A 298 -30.38 -4.81 -6.39
C SER A 298 -30.51 -5.70 -7.63
N PHE A 299 -29.61 -5.53 -8.58
CA PHE A 299 -29.54 -6.38 -9.77
C PHE A 299 -28.40 -7.39 -9.62
N ILE A 300 -28.73 -8.68 -9.58
CA ILE A 300 -27.74 -9.76 -9.50
C ILE A 300 -27.49 -10.37 -10.89
N THR A 301 -26.23 -10.40 -11.29
CA THR A 301 -25.82 -10.90 -12.61
C THR A 301 -25.66 -12.41 -12.68
N ASN A 302 -25.69 -12.97 -13.89
CA ASN A 302 -25.63 -14.42 -14.17
C ASN A 302 -24.28 -15.10 -13.87
N ASN A 303 -23.24 -14.36 -13.46
CA ASN A 303 -21.98 -14.93 -13.00
C ASN A 303 -22.06 -15.48 -11.56
N VAL A 304 -23.28 -15.63 -11.06
CA VAL A 304 -23.57 -15.74 -9.64
C VAL A 304 -24.85 -16.57 -9.41
N ASN A 305 -24.82 -17.39 -8.37
CA ASN A 305 -25.96 -18.10 -7.78
C ASN A 305 -26.43 -17.32 -6.54
N PRO A 306 -27.45 -16.47 -6.67
CA PRO A 306 -28.21 -15.92 -5.53
C PRO A 306 -29.11 -16.91 -4.82
#